data_AF-A0A1G2YRF4-F1
#
_entry.id   AF-A0A1G2YRF4-F1
#
_cell.length_a   1.000
_cell.length_b   1.000
_cell.length_c   1.000
_cell.angle_alpha   90.00
_cell.angle_beta   90.00
_cell.angle_gamma   90.00
#
_symmetry.space_group_name_H-M   'P 1'
#
loop_
_entity.id
_entity.type
_entity.pdbx_description
1 polymer ?
#
loop_
_entity_poly.entity_id
_entity_poly.type
_entity_poly.pdbx_seq_one_letter_code
_entity_poly.pdbx_strand_id
1 'polypeptide(L)'
;MKVMKFIVSKLYRTGAILWRIRRKCNKVIIHTFLPFIVKKQNYGLELQRLGTYYGGWTIPANLINEQSICYCVGVGVDASFDFALSDIYKCKVFSFDPTPKAIAYMGRKQHDQNSLKFLTIGLWSEDAELRFFAPANPAETPHSVFDLHGTGKYFLAQCRKLSSIMCELGHELCSKDLLSTNYHSTCGMLVPNLVENE
;
A
#
# COMPACT_ATOMS: atom_id res chain seq x y z
N MET A 1 -33.14 26.21 -34.19
CA MET A 1 -32.12 25.93 -33.13
C MET A 1 -32.69 25.32 -31.83
N LYS A 2 -33.88 25.73 -31.33
CA LYS A 2 -34.48 25.16 -30.09
C LYS A 2 -34.95 23.68 -30.22
N VAL A 3 -35.52 23.29 -31.37
CA VAL A 3 -36.03 21.92 -31.61
C VAL A 3 -34.90 20.87 -31.62
N MET A 4 -33.75 21.20 -32.21
CA MET A 4 -32.57 20.32 -32.26
C MET A 4 -32.03 20.04 -30.85
N LYS A 5 -31.92 21.06 -29.99
CA LYS A 5 -31.48 20.89 -28.59
C LYS A 5 -32.46 20.04 -27.77
N PHE A 6 -33.77 20.16 -28.02
CA PHE A 6 -34.79 19.35 -27.35
C PHE A 6 -34.65 17.86 -27.72
N ILE A 7 -34.51 17.54 -29.01
CA ILE A 7 -34.36 16.15 -29.49
C ILE A 7 -33.07 15.51 -28.95
N VAL A 8 -31.94 16.23 -28.98
CA VAL A 8 -30.66 15.75 -28.45
C VAL A 8 -30.74 15.47 -26.94
N SER A 9 -31.38 16.35 -26.16
CA SER A 9 -31.56 16.13 -24.72
C SER A 9 -32.44 14.91 -24.39
N LYS A 10 -33.43 14.61 -25.24
CA LYS A 10 -34.33 13.47 -25.06
C LYS A 10 -33.61 12.15 -25.38
N LEU A 11 -32.79 12.14 -26.44
CA LEU A 11 -31.90 11.02 -26.80
C LEU A 11 -30.86 10.74 -25.71
N TYR A 12 -30.26 11.78 -25.13
CA TYR A 12 -29.32 11.64 -24.00
C TYR A 12 -29.99 11.06 -22.76
N ARG A 13 -31.22 11.51 -22.45
CA ARG A 13 -32.01 10.98 -21.33
C ARG A 13 -32.40 9.52 -21.52
N THR A 14 -32.84 9.12 -22.71
CA THR A 14 -33.16 7.72 -23.01
C THR A 14 -31.92 6.84 -22.97
N GLY A 15 -30.79 7.31 -23.49
CA GLY A 15 -29.49 6.63 -23.39
C GLY A 15 -29.04 6.42 -21.95
N ALA A 16 -29.20 7.43 -21.08
CA ALA A 16 -28.85 7.33 -19.67
C ALA A 16 -29.76 6.34 -18.90
N ILE A 17 -31.05 6.26 -19.24
CA ILE A 17 -31.99 5.29 -18.66
C ILE A 17 -31.63 3.87 -19.10
N LEU A 18 -31.39 3.65 -20.40
CA LEU A 18 -30.96 2.36 -20.93
C LEU A 18 -29.62 1.90 -20.31
N TRP A 19 -28.67 2.83 -20.14
CA TRP A 19 -27.41 2.54 -19.47
C TRP A 19 -27.60 2.17 -17.99
N ARG A 20 -28.50 2.86 -17.26
CA ARG A 20 -28.83 2.51 -15.87
C ARG A 20 -29.48 1.14 -15.75
N ILE A 21 -30.40 0.80 -16.65
CA ILE A 21 -31.05 -0.52 -16.69
C ILE A 21 -29.99 -1.59 -16.99
N ARG A 22 -29.20 -1.42 -18.06
CA ARG A 22 -28.10 -2.34 -18.41
C ARG A 22 -27.12 -2.52 -17.26
N ARG A 23 -26.74 -1.45 -16.55
CA ARG A 23 -25.82 -1.54 -15.40
C ARG A 23 -26.41 -2.34 -14.24
N LYS A 24 -27.71 -2.16 -13.94
CA LYS A 24 -28.42 -2.96 -12.94
C LYS A 24 -28.49 -4.43 -13.34
N CYS A 25 -28.87 -4.72 -14.59
CA CYS A 25 -28.91 -6.08 -15.12
C CYS A 25 -27.52 -6.72 -15.09
N ASN A 26 -26.47 -6.03 -15.56
CA ASN A 26 -25.09 -6.53 -15.47
C ASN A 26 -24.67 -6.78 -14.04
N LYS A 27 -25.02 -5.91 -13.08
CA LYS A 27 -24.72 -6.12 -11.67
C LYS A 27 -25.39 -7.39 -11.13
N VAL A 28 -26.67 -7.61 -11.44
CA VAL A 28 -27.39 -8.83 -11.04
C VAL A 28 -26.77 -10.05 -11.69
N ILE A 29 -26.53 -10.03 -13.00
CA ILE A 29 -25.92 -11.15 -13.73
C ILE A 29 -24.54 -11.48 -13.17
N ILE A 30 -23.70 -10.48 -12.92
CA ILE A 30 -22.37 -10.69 -12.34
C ILE A 30 -22.52 -11.30 -10.94
N HIS A 31 -23.29 -10.71 -10.03
CA HIS A 31 -23.37 -11.25 -8.67
C HIS A 31 -24.08 -12.61 -8.58
N THR A 32 -24.99 -12.92 -9.50
CA THR A 32 -25.71 -14.20 -9.52
C THR A 32 -24.94 -15.30 -10.25
N PHE A 33 -24.31 -15.01 -11.40
CA PHE A 33 -23.67 -16.05 -12.23
C PHE A 33 -22.15 -16.13 -12.07
N LEU A 34 -21.46 -15.03 -11.77
CA LEU A 34 -20.00 -15.04 -11.59
C LEU A 34 -19.53 -16.03 -10.50
N PRO A 35 -20.22 -16.20 -9.35
CA PRO A 35 -19.82 -17.18 -8.34
C PRO A 35 -19.88 -18.64 -8.80
N PHE A 36 -20.68 -18.95 -9.84
CA PHE A 36 -20.80 -20.30 -10.38
C PHE A 36 -19.79 -20.57 -11.51
N ILE A 37 -19.34 -19.52 -12.20
CA ILE A 37 -18.37 -19.63 -13.30
C ILE A 37 -16.94 -19.57 -12.74
N VAL A 38 -16.71 -18.74 -11.73
CA VAL A 38 -15.40 -18.59 -11.10
C VAL A 38 -15.19 -19.74 -10.12
N LYS A 39 -14.29 -20.66 -10.46
CA LYS A 39 -13.79 -21.64 -9.48
C LYS A 39 -13.19 -20.88 -8.31
N LYS A 40 -13.69 -21.13 -7.10
CA LYS A 40 -13.05 -20.65 -5.87
C LYS A 40 -11.65 -21.27 -5.81
N GLN A 41 -10.62 -20.45 -6.03
CA GLN A 41 -9.25 -20.90 -5.86
C GLN A 41 -8.99 -21.02 -4.34
N ASN A 42 -8.93 -22.25 -3.85
CA ASN A 42 -8.45 -22.56 -2.50
C ASN A 42 -6.93 -22.73 -2.59
N TYR A 43 -6.20 -21.62 -2.52
CA TYR A 43 -4.73 -21.64 -2.51
C TYR A 43 -4.13 -22.19 -1.20
N GLY A 44 -4.95 -22.64 -0.24
CA GLY A 44 -4.47 -23.12 1.06
C GLY A 44 -3.68 -22.06 1.82
N LEU A 45 -4.06 -20.78 1.71
CA LEU A 45 -3.39 -19.69 2.40
C LEU A 45 -3.55 -19.84 3.91
N GLU A 46 -2.44 -19.94 4.61
CA GLU A 46 -2.38 -19.90 6.06
C GLU A 46 -2.25 -18.44 6.48
N LEU A 47 -3.35 -17.85 6.93
CA LEU A 47 -3.35 -16.44 7.33
C LEU A 47 -2.88 -16.29 8.77
N GLN A 48 -1.81 -15.53 8.98
CA GLN A 48 -1.25 -15.23 10.29
C GLN A 48 -1.20 -13.73 10.52
N ARG A 49 -1.63 -13.29 11.70
CA ARG A 49 -1.46 -11.90 12.14
C ARG A 49 -0.12 -11.74 12.85
N LEU A 50 0.66 -10.75 12.43
CA LEU A 50 1.92 -10.35 13.05
C LEU A 50 1.83 -8.91 13.58
N GLY A 51 2.61 -8.59 14.61
CA GLY A 51 2.66 -7.25 15.22
C GLY A 51 1.53 -6.96 16.21
N THR A 52 1.44 -5.72 16.70
CA THR A 52 0.43 -5.31 17.69
C THR A 52 -0.97 -5.16 17.08
N TYR A 53 -1.96 -4.81 17.91
CA TYR A 53 -3.28 -4.41 17.42
C TYR A 53 -3.21 -3.19 16.48
N TYR A 54 -2.31 -2.24 16.75
CA TYR A 54 -2.17 -1.00 15.98
C TYR A 54 -1.32 -1.19 14.72
N GLY A 55 -0.06 -1.64 14.86
CA GLY A 55 0.90 -1.76 13.76
C GLY A 55 0.92 -3.11 13.06
N GLY A 56 0.06 -4.06 13.47
CA GLY A 56 0.09 -5.42 12.94
C GLY A 56 -0.71 -5.63 11.65
N TRP A 57 -0.30 -6.63 10.87
CA TRP A 57 -0.93 -7.03 9.61
C TRP A 57 -1.15 -8.54 9.53
N THR A 58 -2.17 -8.95 8.78
CA THR A 58 -2.42 -10.36 8.47
C THR A 58 -1.81 -10.68 7.12
N ILE A 59 -0.95 -11.70 7.09
CA ILE A 59 -0.22 -12.14 5.90
C ILE A 59 -0.49 -13.61 5.58
N PRO A 60 -0.29 -14.07 4.34
CA PRO A 60 -0.23 -15.48 4.01
C PRO A 60 1.11 -16.08 4.46
N ALA A 61 1.17 -16.59 5.69
CA ALA A 61 2.37 -17.10 6.34
C ALA A 61 3.10 -18.15 5.50
N ASN A 62 2.36 -19.03 4.82
CA ASN A 62 2.91 -20.10 4.00
C ASN A 62 3.55 -19.64 2.68
N LEU A 63 3.54 -18.33 2.37
CA LEU A 63 4.24 -17.78 1.22
C LEU A 63 5.59 -17.13 1.59
N ILE A 64 5.86 -16.88 2.87
CA ILE A 64 7.08 -16.21 3.33
C ILE A 64 8.08 -17.23 3.87
N ASN A 65 9.34 -17.07 3.51
CA ASN A 65 10.46 -17.92 3.92
C ASN A 65 11.75 -17.10 4.13
N GLU A 66 12.84 -17.76 4.51
CA GLU A 66 14.12 -17.11 4.83
C GLU A 66 14.77 -16.41 3.61
N GLN A 67 14.43 -16.84 2.39
CA GLN A 67 14.90 -16.23 1.14
C GLN A 67 14.07 -15.01 0.72
N SER A 68 12.95 -14.77 1.39
CA SER A 68 12.04 -13.67 1.07
C SER A 68 12.69 -12.31 1.36
N ILE A 69 12.35 -11.33 0.54
CA ILE A 69 12.74 -9.93 0.75
C ILE A 69 11.46 -9.11 0.92
N CYS A 70 11.23 -8.66 2.15
CA CYS A 70 10.06 -7.91 2.55
C CYS A 70 10.37 -6.42 2.56
N TYR A 71 9.53 -5.63 1.89
CA TYR A 71 9.60 -4.18 1.91
C TYR A 71 8.39 -3.66 2.70
N CYS A 72 8.63 -3.03 3.84
CA CYS A 72 7.62 -2.52 4.77
C CYS A 72 7.62 -1.00 4.77
N VAL A 73 6.47 -0.38 4.51
CA VAL A 73 6.38 1.06 4.23
C VAL A 73 5.52 1.75 5.27
N GLY A 74 6.10 2.76 5.91
CA GLY A 74 5.51 3.48 7.03
C GLY A 74 5.72 2.71 8.33
N VAL A 75 6.77 3.03 9.06
CA VAL A 75 7.03 2.48 10.40
C VAL A 75 6.22 3.22 11.46
N GLY A 76 6.10 4.54 11.32
CA GLY A 76 5.43 5.41 12.27
C GLY A 76 6.04 5.30 13.67
N VAL A 77 5.31 4.70 14.60
CA VAL A 77 5.75 4.49 15.99
C VAL A 77 5.59 3.04 16.43
N ASP A 78 5.46 2.12 15.46
CA ASP A 78 5.27 0.69 15.72
C ASP A 78 5.80 -0.15 14.56
N ALA A 79 7.01 -0.69 14.71
CA ALA A 79 7.62 -1.66 13.79
C ALA A 79 7.46 -3.11 14.26
N SER A 80 6.47 -3.40 15.12
CA SER A 80 6.27 -4.76 15.64
C SER A 80 5.99 -5.79 14.54
N PHE A 81 5.37 -5.37 13.45
CA PHE A 81 5.16 -6.19 12.27
C PHE A 81 6.49 -6.52 11.57
N ASP A 82 7.31 -5.50 11.29
CA ASP A 82 8.62 -5.62 10.64
C ASP A 82 9.56 -6.52 11.44
N PHE A 83 9.62 -6.34 12.76
CA PHE A 83 10.40 -7.21 13.65
C PHE A 83 9.88 -8.64 13.62
N ALA A 84 8.56 -8.85 13.70
CA ALA A 84 7.98 -10.19 13.65
C ALA A 84 8.26 -10.90 12.32
N LEU A 85 8.25 -10.20 11.19
CA LEU A 85 8.63 -10.75 9.88
C LEU A 85 10.07 -11.28 9.88
N SER A 86 11.01 -10.44 10.32
CA SER A 86 12.42 -10.80 10.42
C SER A 86 12.61 -11.96 11.41
N ASP A 87 11.97 -11.90 12.58
CA ASP A 87 12.23 -12.84 13.66
C ASP A 87 11.62 -14.23 13.43
N ILE A 88 10.41 -14.29 12.86
CA ILE A 88 9.69 -15.56 12.66
C ILE A 88 10.17 -16.24 11.38
N TYR A 89 10.29 -15.51 10.28
CA TYR A 89 10.59 -16.08 8.96
C TYR A 89 12.06 -16.00 8.58
N LYS A 90 12.89 -15.33 9.39
CA LYS A 90 14.33 -15.12 9.12
C LYS A 90 14.61 -14.48 7.76
N CYS A 91 13.61 -13.81 7.20
CA CYS A 91 13.67 -13.11 5.92
C CYS A 91 14.38 -11.77 6.06
N LYS A 92 14.77 -11.18 4.92
CA LYS A 92 15.33 -9.82 4.90
C LYS A 92 14.21 -8.80 4.85
N VAL A 93 14.20 -7.86 5.80
CA VAL A 93 13.20 -6.81 5.91
C VAL A 93 13.84 -5.45 5.63
N PHE A 94 13.20 -4.66 4.79
CA PHE A 94 13.56 -3.27 4.51
C PHE A 94 12.40 -2.38 4.93
N SER A 95 12.59 -1.61 5.99
CA SER A 95 11.57 -0.72 6.56
C SER A 95 11.81 0.71 6.11
N PHE A 96 10.77 1.38 5.62
CA PHE A 96 10.86 2.72 5.02
C PHE A 96 9.99 3.70 5.78
N ASP A 97 10.58 4.75 6.35
CA ASP A 97 9.82 5.88 6.87
C ASP A 97 10.71 7.13 7.00
N PRO A 98 10.39 8.22 6.28
CA PRO A 98 11.18 9.44 6.39
C PRO A 98 10.79 10.32 7.59
N THR A 99 9.73 9.98 8.32
CA THR A 99 9.19 10.86 9.36
C THR A 99 10.13 10.94 10.58
N PRO A 100 10.32 12.14 11.16
CA PRO A 100 11.14 12.29 12.37
C PRO A 100 10.69 11.39 13.53
N LYS A 101 9.39 11.14 13.66
CA LYS A 101 8.83 10.24 14.69
C LYS A 101 9.29 8.79 14.48
N ALA A 102 9.30 8.29 13.25
CA ALA A 102 9.78 6.95 12.93
C ALA A 102 11.29 6.80 13.09
N ILE A 103 12.06 7.81 12.68
CA ILE A 103 13.51 7.85 12.89
C ILE A 103 13.85 7.78 14.38
N ALA A 104 13.17 8.59 15.20
CA ALA A 104 13.36 8.55 16.65
C ALA A 104 12.86 7.24 17.28
N TYR A 105 11.80 6.64 16.74
CA TYR A 105 11.31 5.33 17.17
C TYR A 105 12.34 4.24 16.91
N MET A 106 12.79 4.09 15.64
CA MET A 106 13.74 3.05 15.24
C MET A 106 15.12 3.24 15.89
N GLY A 107 15.57 4.49 16.07
CA GLY A 107 16.83 4.78 16.75
C GLY A 107 16.88 4.35 18.22
N ARG A 108 15.71 4.11 18.86
CA ARG A 108 15.62 3.60 20.24
C ARG A 108 15.43 2.08 20.31
N LYS A 109 15.22 1.41 19.18
CA LYS A 109 14.94 -0.03 19.13
C LYS A 109 16.19 -0.80 18.76
N GLN A 110 16.55 -1.78 19.58
CA GLN A 110 17.57 -2.74 19.22
C GLN A 110 17.00 -3.73 18.21
N HIS A 111 17.70 -3.90 17.09
CA HIS A 111 17.37 -4.86 16.04
C HIS A 111 18.64 -5.20 15.25
N ASP A 112 18.69 -6.39 14.67
CA ASP A 112 19.79 -6.80 13.80
C ASP A 112 19.68 -6.07 12.44
N GLN A 113 20.70 -5.27 12.13
CA GLN A 113 20.77 -4.51 10.88
C GLN A 113 20.95 -5.40 9.65
N ASN A 114 21.39 -6.65 9.84
CA ASN A 114 21.55 -7.60 8.74
C ASN A 114 20.21 -8.21 8.31
N SER A 115 19.30 -8.44 9.26
CA SER A 115 17.98 -9.00 8.98
C SER A 115 16.94 -7.91 8.72
N LEU A 116 17.01 -6.78 9.42
CA LEU A 116 16.12 -5.63 9.21
C LEU A 116 16.91 -4.35 8.99
N LYS A 117 16.77 -3.76 7.80
CA LYS A 117 17.37 -2.48 7.45
C LYS A 117 16.33 -1.36 7.45
N PHE A 118 16.51 -0.36 8.30
CA PHE A 118 15.68 0.83 8.29
C PHE A 118 16.26 1.91 7.36
N LEU A 119 15.42 2.45 6.48
CA LEU A 119 15.76 3.45 5.49
C LEU A 119 14.92 4.71 5.70
N THR A 120 15.59 5.85 5.91
CA THR A 120 14.97 7.16 6.18
C THR A 120 14.51 7.85 4.89
N ILE A 121 13.87 7.10 4.00
CA ILE A 121 13.34 7.58 2.72
C ILE A 121 11.87 7.18 2.60
N GLY A 122 11.07 8.02 1.96
CA GLY A 122 9.70 7.67 1.58
C GLY A 122 9.66 6.89 0.27
N LEU A 123 8.58 6.14 0.04
CA LEU A 123 8.26 5.62 -1.28
C LEU A 123 7.33 6.59 -2.02
N TRP A 124 7.63 6.81 -3.29
CA TRP A 124 6.84 7.68 -4.16
C TRP A 124 6.86 7.21 -5.62
N SER A 125 6.04 7.84 -6.46
CA SER A 125 5.95 7.55 -7.90
C SER A 125 7.19 7.98 -8.68
N GLU A 126 8.02 8.83 -8.11
CA GLU A 126 9.24 9.37 -8.69
C GLU A 126 10.29 9.64 -7.62
N ASP A 127 11.55 9.75 -8.03
CA ASP A 127 12.65 10.12 -7.15
C ASP A 127 12.64 11.64 -7.00
N ALA A 128 12.25 12.13 -5.82
CA ALA A 128 12.03 13.54 -5.55
C ALA A 128 12.18 13.86 -4.06
N GLU A 129 12.52 15.12 -3.75
CA GLU A 129 12.39 15.65 -2.41
C GLU A 129 10.97 16.23 -2.23
N LEU A 130 10.21 15.68 -1.27
CA LEU A 130 8.84 16.07 -1.01
C LEU A 130 8.70 16.80 0.31
N ARG A 131 7.71 17.70 0.37
CA ARG A 131 7.27 18.35 1.61
C ARG A 131 6.23 17.48 2.29
N PHE A 132 6.44 17.17 3.56
CA PHE A 132 5.49 16.49 4.43
C PHE A 132 4.93 17.48 5.44
N PHE A 133 3.67 17.86 5.26
CA PHE A 133 2.96 18.82 6.07
C PHE A 133 2.49 18.21 7.39
N ALA A 134 2.65 18.95 8.47
CA ALA A 134 2.24 18.57 9.80
C ALA A 134 0.71 18.73 9.97
N PRO A 135 0.06 17.83 10.73
CA PRO A 135 -1.34 18.02 11.11
C PRO A 135 -1.50 19.25 12.01
N ALA A 136 -2.72 19.82 12.04
CA ALA A 136 -3.02 20.97 12.89
C ALA A 136 -2.81 20.67 14.38
N ASN A 137 -3.12 19.44 14.80
CA ASN A 137 -2.89 18.95 16.15
C ASN A 137 -1.57 18.18 16.21
N PRO A 138 -0.56 18.64 16.97
CA PRO A 138 0.73 17.94 17.08
C PRO A 138 0.66 16.54 17.69
N ALA A 139 -0.41 16.27 18.45
CA ALA A 139 -0.68 14.95 19.02
C ALA A 139 -1.20 13.95 17.98
N GLU A 140 -1.69 14.42 16.84
CA GLU A 140 -2.12 13.58 15.72
C GLU A 140 -0.91 13.11 14.88
N THR A 141 -1.07 11.93 14.29
CA THR A 141 -0.16 11.31 13.32
C THR A 141 -1.02 10.80 12.17
N PRO A 142 -0.59 10.91 10.89
CA PRO A 142 0.75 11.27 10.40
C PRO A 142 0.82 12.58 9.58
N HIS A 143 2.06 12.96 9.22
CA HIS A 143 2.32 14.04 8.26
C HIS A 143 1.94 13.58 6.84
N SER A 144 1.43 14.49 6.02
CA SER A 144 0.94 14.20 4.67
C SER A 144 1.70 15.01 3.62
N VAL A 145 1.86 14.45 2.42
CA VAL A 145 2.40 15.20 1.26
C VAL A 145 1.48 16.37 0.87
N PHE A 146 0.20 16.29 1.27
CA PHE A 146 -0.78 17.36 1.09
C PHE A 146 -0.97 18.14 2.38
N ASP A 147 -1.04 19.48 2.29
CA ASP A 147 -1.38 20.34 3.43
C ASP A 147 -2.89 20.30 3.73
N LEU A 148 -3.36 19.15 4.19
CA LEU A 148 -4.79 18.90 4.47
C LEU A 148 -5.35 19.84 5.55
N HIS A 149 -4.48 20.37 6.41
CA HIS A 149 -4.86 21.20 7.55
C HIS A 149 -4.52 22.69 7.35
N GLY A 150 -3.90 23.07 6.23
CA GLY A 150 -3.51 24.44 5.94
C GLY A 150 -2.52 25.01 6.97
N THR A 151 -1.68 24.17 7.59
CA THR A 151 -0.78 24.63 8.65
C THR A 151 0.45 25.35 8.11
N GLY A 152 0.82 25.08 6.84
CA GLY A 152 2.06 25.55 6.22
C GLY A 152 3.34 25.02 6.87
N LYS A 153 3.25 24.21 7.95
CA LYS A 153 4.39 23.61 8.62
C LYS A 153 4.73 22.30 7.94
N TYR A 154 5.97 22.14 7.49
CA TYR A 154 6.40 20.92 6.82
C TYR A 154 7.84 20.55 7.16
N PHE A 155 8.21 19.29 6.91
CA PHE A 155 9.59 18.87 6.78
C PHE A 155 9.86 18.37 5.36
N LEU A 156 11.12 18.40 4.94
CA LEU A 156 11.55 17.86 3.64
C LEU A 156 12.03 16.42 3.83
N ALA A 157 11.68 15.56 2.89
CA ALA A 157 12.15 14.18 2.89
C ALA A 157 12.39 13.67 1.47
N GLN A 158 13.47 12.91 1.35
CA GLN A 158 13.79 12.17 0.14
C GLN A 158 12.80 11.03 -0.04
N CYS A 159 12.15 11.01 -1.20
CA CYS A 159 11.20 9.98 -1.60
C CYS A 159 11.63 9.38 -2.93
N ARG A 160 11.47 8.07 -3.09
CA ARG A 160 12.01 7.35 -4.24
C ARG A 160 11.05 6.31 -4.77
N LYS A 161 11.19 6.00 -6.06
CA LYS A 161 10.51 4.84 -6.63
C LYS A 161 11.04 3.59 -5.98
N LEU A 162 10.13 2.66 -5.70
CA LEU A 162 10.52 1.33 -5.27
C LEU A 162 11.47 0.67 -6.28
N SER A 163 11.23 0.83 -7.58
CA SER A 163 12.12 0.30 -8.62
C SER A 163 13.55 0.83 -8.53
N SER A 164 13.71 2.12 -8.19
CA SER A 164 15.04 2.73 -8.01
C SER A 164 15.77 2.09 -6.82
N ILE A 165 15.06 1.95 -5.69
CA ILE A 165 15.62 1.31 -4.48
C ILE A 165 15.96 -0.16 -4.74
N MET A 166 15.09 -0.90 -5.41
CA MET A 166 15.33 -2.30 -5.75
C MET A 166 16.58 -2.46 -6.62
N CYS A 167 16.77 -1.58 -7.61
CA CYS A 167 17.94 -1.57 -8.48
C CYS A 167 19.23 -1.32 -7.69
N GLU A 168 19.22 -0.33 -6.78
CA GLU A 168 20.38 -0.02 -5.93
C GLU A 168 20.74 -1.13 -4.95
N LEU A 169 19.73 -1.82 -4.42
CA LEU A 169 19.93 -2.97 -3.54
C LEU A 169 20.28 -4.26 -4.31
N GLY A 170 20.35 -4.21 -5.65
CA GLY A 170 20.67 -5.37 -6.48
C GLY A 170 19.58 -6.44 -6.47
N HIS A 171 18.34 -6.06 -6.20
CA HIS A 171 17.23 -6.99 -6.10
C HIS A 171 16.35 -6.92 -7.38
N GLU A 172 16.07 -8.05 -8.03
CA GLU A 172 15.26 -8.09 -9.26
C GLU A 172 13.74 -7.93 -9.03
N LEU A 173 12.97 -7.50 -10.04
CA LEU A 173 11.53 -7.21 -9.89
C LEU A 173 10.66 -8.46 -9.68
N CYS A 174 11.11 -9.63 -10.15
CA CYS A 174 10.28 -10.83 -10.28
C CYS A 174 10.21 -11.74 -9.04
N SER A 175 10.88 -11.42 -7.93
CA SER A 175 11.10 -12.37 -6.82
C SER A 175 10.60 -11.92 -5.44
N LYS A 176 9.57 -11.06 -5.33
CA LYS A 176 9.41 -10.25 -4.10
C LYS A 176 8.00 -10.05 -3.57
N ASP A 177 7.90 -10.24 -2.26
CA ASP A 177 6.74 -9.88 -1.46
C ASP A 177 6.90 -8.46 -0.90
N LEU A 178 6.25 -7.51 -1.56
CA LEU A 178 6.11 -6.16 -1.03
C LEU A 178 4.87 -6.11 -0.12
N LEU A 179 5.06 -5.55 1.08
CA LEU A 179 4.04 -5.44 2.11
C LEU A 179 3.92 -3.96 2.48
N SER A 180 3.02 -3.23 1.82
CA SER A 180 2.70 -1.85 2.22
C SER A 180 1.92 -1.86 3.53
N THR A 181 2.45 -1.21 4.55
CA THR A 181 1.95 -1.30 5.93
C THR A 181 1.75 0.07 6.55
N ASN A 182 0.83 0.88 6.01
CA ASN A 182 0.10 1.84 6.85
C ASN A 182 -1.13 2.46 6.17
N TYR A 183 -2.17 2.68 6.98
CA TYR A 183 -3.50 3.15 6.58
C TYR A 183 -3.56 4.65 6.19
N HIS A 184 -2.49 5.43 6.40
CA HIS A 184 -2.51 6.89 6.21
C HIS A 184 -1.36 7.49 5.39
N SER A 185 -0.31 6.71 5.10
CA SER A 185 0.58 7.02 3.97
C SER A 185 -0.12 6.53 2.71
N THR A 186 -0.41 7.43 1.77
CA THR A 186 -0.94 7.08 0.45
C THR A 186 -0.03 6.06 -0.23
N CYS A 187 -0.30 4.76 -0.08
CA CYS A 187 0.29 3.73 -0.92
C CYS A 187 -0.51 2.43 -0.84
N GLY A 188 -1.15 2.06 -1.94
CA GLY A 188 -1.87 0.81 -2.08
C GLY A 188 -0.97 -0.40 -1.79
N MET A 189 -1.61 -1.48 -1.33
CA MET A 189 -1.03 -2.81 -1.35
C MET A 189 -0.48 -3.09 -2.76
N LEU A 190 0.83 -3.14 -2.89
CA LEU A 190 1.47 -3.79 -4.01
C LEU A 190 1.97 -5.12 -3.44
N VAL A 191 1.25 -6.20 -3.71
CA VAL A 191 1.74 -7.57 -3.57
C VAL A 191 2.12 -8.02 -4.98
N PRO A 192 3.36 -7.85 -5.46
CA PRO A 192 3.77 -8.46 -6.71
C PRO A 192 4.32 -9.86 -6.43
N ASN A 193 3.43 -10.79 -6.09
CA ASN A 193 3.64 -12.23 -6.28
C ASN A 193 2.31 -12.92 -6.63
N LEU A 194 1.60 -12.31 -7.58
CA LEU A 194 0.51 -12.94 -8.34
C LEU A 194 0.76 -12.82 -9.86
N VAL A 195 2.00 -12.58 -10.29
CA VAL A 195 2.35 -12.69 -11.71
C VAL A 195 2.69 -14.15 -11.98
N GLU A 196 1.80 -14.74 -12.76
CA GLU A 196 1.77 -16.12 -13.23
C GLU A 196 3.16 -16.64 -13.63
N ASN A 197 3.52 -17.81 -13.10
CA ASN A 197 4.40 -18.72 -13.81
C ASN A 197 3.60 -19.29 -14.98
N GLU A 198 3.87 -18.81 -16.19
CA GLU A 198 3.86 -19.64 -17.39
C GLU A 198 5.29 -19.76 -17.93
#